data_AF-A0AAV2HLY1-F1
#
_entry.id   AF-A0AAV2HLY1-F1
#
_cell.length_a   1.000
_cell.length_b   1.000
_cell.length_c   1.000
_cell.angle_alpha   90.00
_cell.angle_beta   90.00
_cell.angle_gamma   90.00
#
_symmetry.space_group_name_H-M   'P 1'
#
loop_
_entity.id
_entity.type
_entity.pdbx_description
1 polymer ?
#
loop_
_entity_poly.entity_id
_entity_poly.type
_entity_poly.pdbx_seq_one_letter_code
_entity_poly.pdbx_strand_id
1 'polypeptide(L)'
;MARAANWEDCRTETCKNKVKSLNDFKNSMLDFPCTFNLVLPNLTPDLTVTSKASGLTEPYLAKHNCRRLKHELRDESDDEDFEEAVWKKNFLTRILYELDGDVMKATKLNQKIMRLETNSNNLTALANSAFLHFHNQEIKKAMEVLKKLRELKQADAAVFKGLKVQALIEQAYAFRKLGGSSNLLCAIQLLTTVTDFVPEDEKVKFMLALVYRRCTSMMLYTENSERIDRKKHALEAANRLHELGTTAKDKSIRAAAIAELAFLRKGD
;
A
#
# COMPACT_ATOMS: atom_id res chain seq x y z
N MET A 1 24.10 0.69 -17.59
CA MET A 1 22.62 0.74 -17.51
C MET A 1 22.12 -0.67 -17.27
N ALA A 2 21.88 -1.06 -16.02
CA ALA A 2 21.41 -2.40 -15.67
C ALA A 2 19.89 -2.47 -15.90
N ARG A 3 19.46 -3.27 -16.88
CA ARG A 3 18.06 -3.67 -17.02
C ARG A 3 17.68 -4.52 -15.80
N ALA A 4 16.46 -4.35 -15.27
CA ALA A 4 15.85 -5.34 -14.41
C ALA A 4 15.97 -6.70 -15.12
N ALA A 5 16.73 -7.63 -14.54
CA ALA A 5 16.93 -8.94 -15.13
C ALA A 5 15.57 -9.61 -15.30
N ASN A 6 15.27 -10.16 -16.48
CA ASN A 6 14.16 -11.10 -16.62
C ASN A 6 14.50 -12.32 -15.77
N TRP A 7 13.73 -12.55 -14.70
CA TRP A 7 14.01 -13.55 -13.66
C TRP A 7 13.61 -14.98 -14.06
N GLU A 8 12.96 -15.17 -15.22
CA GLU A 8 12.23 -16.42 -15.51
C GLU A 8 12.87 -17.33 -16.57
N ASP A 9 13.93 -16.91 -17.26
CA ASP A 9 14.50 -17.69 -18.39
C ASP A 9 15.91 -18.23 -18.16
N CYS A 10 16.15 -18.96 -17.06
CA CYS A 10 17.41 -19.68 -16.89
C CYS A 10 17.27 -21.01 -16.13
N ARG A 11 17.25 -22.14 -16.84
CA ARG A 11 17.08 -23.51 -16.30
C ARG A 11 18.34 -24.09 -15.61
N THR A 12 19.16 -23.27 -14.98
CA THR A 12 20.39 -23.74 -14.28
C THR A 12 20.13 -23.96 -12.78
N GLU A 13 20.86 -24.89 -12.17
CA GLU A 13 20.77 -25.23 -10.73
C GLU A 13 21.04 -24.03 -9.82
N THR A 14 21.92 -23.12 -10.27
CA THR A 14 22.16 -21.81 -9.66
C THR A 14 20.91 -20.91 -9.63
N CYS A 15 20.05 -21.00 -10.64
CA CYS A 15 18.78 -20.26 -10.67
C CYS A 15 17.78 -20.87 -9.68
N LYS A 16 17.70 -22.20 -9.59
CA LYS A 16 16.85 -22.90 -8.60
C LYS A 16 17.21 -22.53 -7.16
N ASN A 17 18.51 -22.48 -6.84
CA ASN A 17 18.98 -22.08 -5.51
C ASN A 17 18.66 -20.61 -5.20
N LYS A 18 18.69 -19.72 -6.21
CA LYS A 18 18.31 -18.30 -6.06
C LYS A 18 16.79 -18.10 -5.92
N VAL A 19 15.97 -18.85 -6.65
CA VAL A 19 14.51 -18.81 -6.50
C VAL A 19 14.09 -19.32 -5.13
N LYS A 20 14.72 -20.41 -4.65
CA LYS A 20 14.51 -20.93 -3.28
C LYS A 20 14.85 -19.89 -2.23
N SER A 21 16.01 -19.23 -2.33
CA SER A 21 16.41 -18.19 -1.36
C SER A 21 15.50 -16.96 -1.37
N LEU A 22 14.96 -16.56 -2.52
CA LEU A 22 13.98 -15.47 -2.61
C LEU A 22 12.64 -15.87 -1.97
N ASN A 23 12.15 -17.08 -2.20
CA ASN A 23 10.91 -17.55 -1.59
C ASN A 23 11.05 -17.70 -0.08
N ASP A 24 12.17 -18.24 0.40
CA ASP A 24 12.46 -18.34 1.83
C ASP A 24 12.51 -16.96 2.48
N PHE A 25 13.14 -15.99 1.81
CA PHE A 25 13.15 -14.60 2.27
C PHE A 25 11.73 -14.01 2.31
N LYS A 26 10.95 -14.11 1.23
CA LYS A 26 9.57 -13.62 1.19
C LYS A 26 8.70 -14.24 2.28
N ASN A 27 8.83 -15.56 2.49
CA ASN A 27 8.12 -16.27 3.55
C ASN A 27 8.48 -15.73 4.94
N SER A 28 9.76 -15.43 5.17
CA SER A 28 10.21 -14.82 6.43
C SER A 28 9.73 -13.38 6.64
N MET A 29 9.26 -12.71 5.58
CA MET A 29 8.74 -11.35 5.59
C MET A 29 7.21 -11.27 5.72
N LEU A 30 6.48 -12.39 5.64
CA LEU A 30 5.01 -12.42 5.67
C LEU A 30 4.42 -11.83 6.97
N ASP A 31 5.15 -11.95 8.08
CA ASP A 31 4.74 -11.42 9.38
C ASP A 31 4.90 -9.90 9.51
N PHE A 32 5.57 -9.25 8.57
CA PHE A 32 5.92 -7.83 8.62
C PHE A 32 5.22 -7.08 7.46
N PRO A 33 4.02 -6.52 7.70
CA PRO A 33 3.28 -5.78 6.69
C PRO A 33 4.14 -4.64 6.13
N CYS A 34 4.19 -4.52 4.81
CA CYS A 34 4.91 -3.46 4.13
C CYS A 34 4.43 -3.26 2.68
N THR A 35 4.87 -2.17 2.05
CA THR A 35 4.46 -1.85 0.67
C THR A 35 5.04 -2.79 -0.39
N PHE A 36 6.09 -3.55 -0.06
CA PHE A 36 6.63 -4.60 -0.94
C PHE A 36 5.82 -5.91 -0.92
N ASN A 37 4.98 -6.12 0.10
CA ASN A 37 4.05 -7.24 0.14
C ASN A 37 2.80 -7.01 -0.73
N LEU A 38 2.64 -5.80 -1.30
CA LEU A 38 1.56 -5.51 -2.23
C LEU A 38 1.78 -6.32 -3.50
N VAL A 39 0.88 -7.25 -3.77
CA VAL A 39 0.76 -7.87 -5.09
C VAL A 39 0.19 -6.81 -6.00
N LEU A 40 1.06 -6.15 -6.77
CA LEU A 40 0.63 -5.25 -7.84
C LEU A 40 0.23 -6.16 -9.00
N PRO A 41 -1.07 -6.32 -9.31
CA PRO A 41 -1.45 -7.07 -10.49
C PRO A 41 -0.79 -6.38 -11.70
N ASN A 42 0.03 -7.14 -12.44
CA ASN A 42 0.51 -6.85 -13.79
C ASN A 42 1.64 -5.81 -13.97
N LEU A 43 2.58 -5.69 -13.02
CA LEU A 43 3.92 -5.12 -13.32
C LEU A 43 4.97 -6.17 -13.68
N THR A 44 4.66 -7.45 -13.50
CA THR A 44 5.36 -8.57 -14.14
C THR A 44 4.75 -8.83 -15.52
N PRO A 45 5.55 -9.11 -16.59
CA PRO A 45 5.07 -9.09 -17.96
C PRO A 45 4.06 -10.20 -18.33
N ASP A 46 3.93 -11.24 -17.50
CA ASP A 46 3.05 -12.37 -17.77
C ASP A 46 1.69 -12.19 -17.09
N LEU A 47 0.75 -11.61 -17.83
CA LEU A 47 -0.68 -11.98 -17.85
C LEU A 47 -1.35 -11.09 -18.90
N THR A 48 -1.51 -11.65 -20.10
CA THR A 48 -2.25 -11.06 -21.22
C THR A 48 -3.75 -11.12 -20.94
N VAL A 49 -4.23 -10.26 -20.04
CA VAL A 49 -5.65 -9.88 -20.04
C VAL A 49 -5.73 -8.55 -20.78
N THR A 50 -6.25 -8.62 -22.00
CA THR A 50 -6.57 -7.43 -22.81
C THR A 50 -7.91 -6.91 -22.35
N SER A 51 -7.93 -5.80 -21.59
CA SER A 51 -9.16 -5.04 -21.43
C SER A 51 -9.59 -4.53 -22.81
N LYS A 52 -10.66 -5.10 -23.37
CA LYS A 52 -11.20 -4.73 -24.70
C LYS A 52 -11.72 -3.28 -24.76
N ALA A 53 -11.77 -2.58 -23.63
CA ALA A 53 -12.40 -1.27 -23.50
C ALA A 53 -11.43 -0.07 -23.69
N SER A 54 -10.11 -0.25 -23.64
CA SER A 54 -9.16 0.89 -23.64
C SER A 54 -8.09 0.88 -24.73
N GLY A 55 -7.98 -0.19 -25.53
CA GLY A 55 -6.92 -0.31 -26.55
C GLY A 55 -5.49 -0.37 -25.97
N LEU A 56 -5.33 -0.32 -24.64
CA LEU A 56 -4.07 -0.44 -23.91
C LEU A 56 -4.07 -1.78 -23.18
N THR A 57 -2.97 -2.52 -23.25
CA THR A 57 -2.81 -3.74 -22.46
C THR A 57 -2.72 -3.39 -20.97
N GLU A 58 -3.31 -4.21 -20.10
CA GLU A 58 -3.37 -3.95 -18.64
C GLU A 58 -2.02 -3.57 -17.98
N PRO A 59 -0.85 -4.13 -18.37
CA PRO A 59 0.44 -3.71 -17.85
C PRO A 59 0.80 -2.23 -18.12
N TYR A 60 0.35 -1.67 -19.25
CA TYR A 60 0.56 -0.26 -19.57
C TYR A 60 -0.28 0.65 -18.68
N LEU A 61 -1.50 0.24 -18.32
CA LEU A 61 -2.38 0.99 -17.44
C LEU A 61 -1.80 1.05 -16.00
N ALA A 62 -1.28 -0.08 -15.51
CA ALA A 62 -0.61 -0.15 -14.20
C ALA A 62 0.61 0.78 -14.15
N LYS A 63 1.46 0.76 -15.19
CA LYS A 63 2.63 1.62 -15.29
C LYS A 63 2.28 3.09 -15.42
N HIS A 64 1.26 3.43 -16.21
CA HIS A 64 0.76 4.79 -16.35
C HIS A 64 0.20 5.33 -15.02
N ASN A 65 -0.63 4.54 -14.33
CA ASN A 65 -1.18 4.90 -13.02
C ASN A 65 -0.08 5.11 -11.99
N CYS A 66 0.93 4.24 -11.96
CA CYS A 66 2.06 4.42 -11.06
C CYS A 66 2.88 5.68 -11.42
N ARG A 67 3.03 6.05 -12.70
CA ARG A 67 3.71 7.31 -13.10
C ARG A 67 2.93 8.55 -12.64
N ARG A 68 1.61 8.56 -12.82
CA ARG A 68 0.73 9.62 -12.31
C ARG A 68 0.86 9.72 -10.79
N LEU A 69 0.73 8.59 -10.09
CA LEU A 69 0.88 8.51 -8.63
C LEU A 69 2.26 8.98 -8.16
N LYS A 70 3.33 8.69 -8.91
CA LYS A 70 4.68 9.16 -8.58
C LYS A 70 4.77 10.69 -8.58
N HIS A 71 4.10 11.37 -9.51
CA HIS A 71 4.06 12.84 -9.54
C HIS A 71 3.23 13.37 -8.38
N GLU A 72 2.00 12.89 -8.21
CA GLU A 72 1.11 13.29 -7.10
C GLU A 72 1.76 13.10 -5.74
N LEU A 73 2.39 11.94 -5.50
CA LEU A 73 3.04 11.65 -4.23
C LEU A 73 4.32 12.44 -4.00
N ARG A 74 4.96 12.98 -5.03
CA ARG A 74 6.13 13.86 -4.87
C ARG A 74 5.69 15.23 -4.43
N ASP A 75 4.75 15.82 -5.18
CA ASP A 75 4.24 17.17 -4.92
C ASP A 75 3.56 17.25 -3.54
N GLU A 76 2.89 16.18 -3.12
CA GLU A 76 2.26 16.07 -1.80
C GLU A 76 3.22 15.70 -0.65
N SER A 77 4.51 15.41 -0.92
CA SER A 77 5.48 14.94 0.09
C SER A 77 6.46 16.00 0.58
N ASP A 78 6.39 17.20 0.00
CA ASP A 78 7.22 18.35 0.36
C ASP A 78 6.70 19.06 1.64
N ASP A 79 5.47 18.75 2.08
CA ASP A 79 4.91 19.22 3.35
C ASP A 79 5.45 18.40 4.56
N GLU A 80 5.55 19.09 5.71
CA GLU A 80 6.19 18.66 6.97
C GLU A 80 5.65 17.33 7.58
N ASP A 81 6.34 16.86 8.63
CA ASP A 81 6.30 15.58 9.35
C ASP A 81 4.92 15.11 9.90
N PHE A 82 3.90 15.10 9.07
CA PHE A 82 2.62 14.47 9.38
C PHE A 82 2.62 12.99 9.02
N GLU A 83 1.86 12.22 9.77
CA GLU A 83 1.75 10.76 9.67
C GLU A 83 1.46 10.26 8.23
N GLU A 84 0.55 10.94 7.51
CA GLU A 84 0.24 10.59 6.11
C GLU A 84 1.43 10.81 5.17
N ALA A 85 2.32 11.77 5.46
CA ALA A 85 3.52 12.01 4.65
C ALA A 85 4.49 10.81 4.74
N VAL A 86 4.57 10.15 5.90
CA VAL A 86 5.34 8.90 6.06
C VAL A 86 4.73 7.79 5.20
N TRP A 87 3.40 7.63 5.22
CA TRP A 87 2.69 6.63 4.42
C TRP A 87 2.93 6.86 2.91
N LYS A 88 2.85 8.13 2.48
CA LYS A 88 3.18 8.56 1.11
C LYS A 88 4.61 8.19 0.72
N LYS A 89 5.60 8.51 1.57
CA LYS A 89 7.02 8.23 1.31
C LYS A 89 7.31 6.72 1.30
N ASN A 90 6.67 5.93 2.18
CA ASN A 90 6.78 4.47 2.18
C ASN A 90 6.19 3.88 0.89
N PHE A 91 5.04 4.36 0.43
CA PHE A 91 4.46 3.91 -0.83
C PHE A 91 5.29 4.37 -2.05
N LEU A 92 5.76 5.62 -2.06
CA LEU A 92 6.62 6.15 -3.13
C LEU A 92 7.93 5.37 -3.25
N THR A 93 8.49 4.88 -2.14
CA THR A 93 9.65 3.98 -2.14
C THR A 93 9.40 2.75 -3.01
N ARG A 94 8.24 2.10 -2.84
CA ARG A 94 7.82 0.96 -3.66
C ARG A 94 7.64 1.35 -5.13
N ILE A 95 6.97 2.46 -5.41
CA ILE A 95 6.74 2.93 -6.78
C ILE A 95 8.08 3.22 -7.49
N LEU A 96 9.03 3.87 -6.81
CA LEU A 96 10.36 4.16 -7.37
C LEU A 96 11.11 2.89 -7.73
N TYR A 97 11.05 1.88 -6.86
CA TYR A 97 11.64 0.58 -7.12
C TYR A 97 11.00 -0.10 -8.35
N GLU A 98 9.67 -0.20 -8.39
CA GLU A 98 8.95 -0.92 -9.44
C GLU A 98 8.97 -0.22 -10.81
N LEU A 99 8.83 1.11 -10.86
CA LEU A 99 8.74 1.84 -12.13
C LEU A 99 10.08 2.13 -12.78
N ASP A 100 11.04 2.59 -11.97
CA ASP A 100 12.32 3.11 -12.46
C ASP A 100 13.41 2.03 -12.41
N GLY A 101 13.19 0.92 -11.69
CA GLY A 101 14.25 -0.01 -11.32
C GLY A 101 15.35 0.63 -10.47
N ASP A 102 15.10 1.83 -9.92
CA ASP A 102 16.09 2.66 -9.26
C ASP A 102 16.14 2.34 -7.76
N VAL A 103 16.77 1.21 -7.45
CA VAL A 103 16.98 0.71 -6.08
C VAL A 103 17.68 1.76 -5.21
N MET A 104 18.58 2.56 -5.80
CA MET A 104 19.32 3.59 -5.07
C MET A 104 18.43 4.76 -4.62
N LYS A 105 17.55 5.27 -5.49
CA LYS A 105 16.58 6.31 -5.11
C LYS A 105 15.57 5.80 -4.09
N ALA A 106 15.04 4.59 -4.29
CA ALA A 106 14.14 3.96 -3.32
C ALA A 106 14.82 3.81 -1.96
N THR A 107 16.07 3.34 -1.91
CA THR A 107 16.87 3.21 -0.68
C THR A 107 17.10 4.56 -0.02
N LYS A 108 17.49 5.59 -0.77
CA LYS A 108 17.68 6.95 -0.22
C LYS A 108 16.39 7.50 0.39
N LEU A 109 15.24 7.31 -0.27
CA LEU A 109 13.95 7.75 0.26
C LEU A 109 13.58 7.00 1.53
N ASN A 110 13.72 5.67 1.55
CA ASN A 110 13.43 4.84 2.72
C ASN A 110 14.32 5.23 3.92
N GLN A 111 15.61 5.51 3.67
CA GLN A 111 16.53 5.99 4.71
C GLN A 111 16.13 7.34 5.29
N LYS A 112 15.54 8.25 4.50
CA LYS A 112 15.01 9.52 5.03
C LYS A 112 13.91 9.27 6.05
N ILE A 113 12.99 8.34 5.77
CA ILE A 113 11.90 7.97 6.68
C ILE A 113 12.47 7.43 7.99
N MET A 114 13.43 6.50 7.91
CA MET A 114 14.04 5.86 9.08
C MET A 114 14.89 6.81 9.94
N ARG A 115 15.29 7.96 9.41
CA ARG A 115 16.06 8.99 10.15
C ARG A 115 15.17 9.94 10.95
N LEU A 116 13.86 9.96 10.69
CA LEU A 116 12.93 10.70 11.54
C LEU A 116 12.87 10.01 12.90
N GLU A 117 13.10 10.74 13.99
CA GLU A 117 13.24 10.16 15.34
C GLU A 117 12.02 9.33 15.75
N THR A 118 10.83 9.79 15.38
CA THR A 118 9.53 9.12 15.60
C THR A 118 9.35 7.83 14.79
N ASN A 119 10.19 7.56 13.78
CA ASN A 119 10.05 6.46 12.83
C ASN A 119 11.21 5.46 12.84
N SER A 120 12.11 5.53 13.83
CA SER A 120 13.24 4.58 13.97
C SER A 120 12.81 3.10 14.05
N ASN A 121 11.56 2.86 14.46
CA ASN A 121 10.88 1.56 14.50
C ASN A 121 9.67 1.46 13.56
N ASN A 122 9.55 2.32 12.54
CA ASN A 122 8.49 2.20 11.54
C ASN A 122 8.61 0.84 10.83
N LEU A 123 7.62 -0.03 11.05
CA LEU A 123 7.67 -1.43 10.64
C LEU A 123 7.69 -1.57 9.11
N THR A 124 6.88 -0.76 8.41
CA THR A 124 6.86 -0.72 6.94
C THR A 124 8.22 -0.33 6.37
N ALA A 125 8.83 0.74 6.88
CA ALA A 125 10.10 1.26 6.38
C ALA A 125 11.25 0.25 6.63
N LEU A 126 11.27 -0.41 7.79
CA LEU A 126 12.22 -1.49 8.08
C LEU A 126 12.04 -2.65 7.11
N ALA A 127 10.81 -3.13 6.92
CA ALA A 127 10.52 -4.23 6.01
C ALA A 127 10.83 -3.88 4.55
N ASN A 128 10.47 -2.67 4.11
CA ASN A 128 10.88 -2.14 2.80
C ASN A 128 12.42 -2.12 2.67
N SER A 129 13.15 -1.73 3.71
CA SER A 129 14.63 -1.74 3.71
C SER A 129 15.20 -3.15 3.51
N ALA A 130 14.59 -4.16 4.15
CA ALA A 130 15.01 -5.55 3.99
C ALA A 130 14.86 -6.00 2.53
N PHE A 131 13.72 -5.71 1.90
CA PHE A 131 13.50 -5.99 0.47
C PHE A 131 14.49 -5.25 -0.42
N LEU A 132 14.73 -3.96 -0.18
CA LEU A 132 15.66 -3.16 -0.97
C LEU A 132 17.08 -3.70 -0.91
N HIS A 133 17.59 -4.04 0.29
CA HIS A 133 18.90 -4.67 0.44
C HIS A 133 18.95 -6.04 -0.23
N PHE A 134 17.90 -6.85 -0.09
CA PHE A 134 17.84 -8.16 -0.73
C PHE A 134 17.91 -8.04 -2.26
N HIS A 135 17.10 -7.16 -2.85
CA HIS A 135 17.09 -6.92 -4.29
C HIS A 135 18.39 -6.28 -4.80
N ASN A 136 19.10 -5.52 -3.96
CA ASN A 136 20.44 -4.99 -4.25
C ASN A 136 21.58 -6.01 -4.03
N GLN A 137 21.24 -7.28 -3.76
CA GLN A 137 22.20 -8.35 -3.44
C GLN A 137 23.05 -8.12 -2.17
N GLU A 138 22.63 -7.18 -1.31
CA GLU A 138 23.25 -6.89 -0.02
C GLU A 138 22.70 -7.83 1.07
N ILE A 139 22.82 -9.14 0.85
CA ILE A 139 22.13 -10.18 1.64
C ILE A 139 22.42 -10.05 3.15
N LYS A 140 23.66 -9.75 3.53
CA LYS A 140 24.02 -9.55 4.95
C LYS A 140 23.20 -8.44 5.60
N LYS A 141 23.06 -7.29 4.93
CA LYS A 141 22.27 -6.16 5.43
C LYS A 141 20.77 -6.50 5.49
N ALA A 142 20.26 -7.20 4.48
CA ALA A 142 18.88 -7.66 4.49
C ALA A 142 18.59 -8.56 5.71
N MET A 143 19.51 -9.48 6.03
CA MET A 143 19.39 -10.37 7.18
C MET A 143 19.55 -9.64 8.52
N GLU A 144 20.40 -8.62 8.60
CA GLU A 144 20.51 -7.75 9.79
C GLU A 144 19.20 -6.99 10.06
N VAL A 145 18.57 -6.44 9.02
CA VAL A 145 17.26 -5.78 9.16
C VAL A 145 16.17 -6.79 9.55
N LEU A 146 16.16 -7.99 8.95
CA LEU A 146 15.22 -9.05 9.31
C LEU A 146 15.41 -9.52 10.76
N LYS A 147 16.65 -9.58 11.25
CA LYS A 147 16.93 -9.85 12.66
C LYS A 147 16.31 -8.77 13.55
N LYS A 148 16.51 -7.48 13.23
CA LYS A 148 15.89 -6.35 13.96
C LYS A 148 14.36 -6.46 13.96
N LEU A 149 13.73 -6.81 12.84
CA LEU A 149 12.28 -7.01 12.75
C LEU A 149 11.79 -8.13 13.69
N ARG A 150 12.54 -9.24 13.79
CA ARG A 150 12.22 -10.33 14.71
C ARG A 150 12.42 -9.94 16.18
N GLU A 151 13.48 -9.20 16.48
CA GLU A 151 13.72 -8.66 17.82
C GLU A 151 12.57 -7.73 18.25
N LEU A 152 12.09 -6.85 17.36
CA LEU A 152 10.90 -6.01 17.61
C LEU A 152 9.65 -6.84 17.90
N LYS A 153 9.43 -7.93 17.15
CA LYS A 153 8.31 -8.86 17.37
C LYS A 153 8.37 -9.57 18.73
N GLN A 154 9.58 -9.82 19.24
CA GLN A 154 9.82 -10.56 20.49
C GLN A 154 9.92 -9.67 21.73
N ALA A 155 10.29 -8.40 21.57
CA ALA A 155 10.58 -7.50 22.70
C ALA A 155 9.33 -7.17 23.54
N ASP A 156 8.25 -6.73 22.88
CA ASP A 156 6.98 -6.41 23.53
C ASP A 156 5.82 -6.64 22.55
N ALA A 157 4.93 -7.58 22.89
CA ALA A 157 3.82 -7.96 22.03
C ALA A 157 2.79 -6.82 21.82
N ALA A 158 2.56 -5.98 22.82
CA ALA A 158 1.61 -4.86 22.73
C ALA A 158 2.18 -3.75 21.84
N VAL A 159 3.47 -3.40 22.04
CA VAL A 159 4.16 -2.42 21.19
C VAL A 159 4.22 -2.92 19.75
N PHE A 160 4.62 -4.17 19.52
CA PHE A 160 4.65 -4.75 18.17
C PHE A 160 3.27 -4.79 17.52
N LYS A 161 2.20 -5.09 18.28
CA LYS A 161 0.83 -5.03 17.78
C LYS A 161 0.48 -3.62 17.30
N GLY A 162 0.84 -2.58 18.04
CA GLY A 162 0.67 -1.18 17.61
C GLY A 162 1.42 -0.87 16.31
N LEU A 163 2.68 -1.27 16.21
CA LEU A 163 3.48 -1.13 14.98
C LEU A 163 2.87 -1.87 13.79
N LYS A 164 2.34 -3.07 14.02
CA LYS A 164 1.66 -3.87 13.00
C LYS A 164 0.39 -3.20 12.51
N VAL A 165 -0.43 -2.66 13.42
CA VAL A 165 -1.63 -1.88 13.07
C VAL A 165 -1.25 -0.72 12.14
N GLN A 166 -0.21 0.04 12.48
CA GLN A 166 0.24 1.16 11.66
C GLN A 166 0.69 0.72 10.26
N ALA A 167 1.45 -0.38 10.17
CA ALA A 167 1.88 -0.91 8.88
C ALA A 167 0.71 -1.41 8.01
N LEU A 168 -0.37 -1.93 8.61
CA LEU A 168 -1.59 -2.30 7.89
C LEU A 168 -2.34 -1.07 7.35
N ILE A 169 -2.40 0.03 8.12
CA ILE A 169 -2.96 1.31 7.65
C ILE A 169 -2.16 1.82 6.45
N GLU A 170 -0.84 1.78 6.52
CA GLU A 170 0.04 2.16 5.41
C GLU A 170 -0.17 1.32 4.14
N GLN A 171 -0.31 0.01 4.29
CA GLN A 171 -0.64 -0.88 3.17
C GLN A 171 -2.02 -0.57 2.59
N ALA A 172 -3.03 -0.34 3.43
CA ALA A 172 -4.37 0.00 2.98
C ALA A 172 -4.38 1.35 2.25
N TYR A 173 -3.62 2.33 2.73
CA TYR A 173 -3.41 3.60 2.05
C TYR A 173 -2.83 3.39 0.65
N ALA A 174 -1.80 2.56 0.52
CA ALA A 174 -1.20 2.23 -0.77
C ALA A 174 -2.20 1.55 -1.73
N PHE A 175 -2.94 0.54 -1.27
CA PHE A 175 -3.99 -0.12 -2.04
C PHE A 175 -5.09 0.86 -2.47
N ARG A 176 -5.54 1.73 -1.56
CA ARG A 176 -6.50 2.81 -1.86
C ARG A 176 -5.96 3.70 -2.97
N LYS A 177 -4.70 4.13 -2.91
CA LYS A 177 -4.11 5.05 -3.90
C LYS A 177 -3.92 4.39 -5.26
N LEU A 178 -3.49 3.13 -5.30
CA LEU A 178 -3.42 2.32 -6.53
C LEU A 178 -4.77 2.28 -7.27
N GLY A 179 -5.87 2.15 -6.53
CA GLY A 179 -7.20 2.08 -7.11
C GLY A 179 -7.43 0.79 -7.90
N GLY A 180 -8.54 0.73 -8.64
CA GLY A 180 -9.02 -0.50 -9.24
C GLY A 180 -9.70 -1.43 -8.23
N SER A 181 -10.58 -2.30 -8.71
CA SER A 181 -11.53 -3.03 -7.85
C SER A 181 -10.85 -3.94 -6.82
N SER A 182 -9.91 -4.78 -7.26
CA SER A 182 -9.19 -5.71 -6.39
C SER A 182 -8.41 -5.01 -5.28
N ASN A 183 -7.71 -3.90 -5.60
CA ASN A 183 -6.95 -3.16 -4.59
C ASN A 183 -7.87 -2.46 -3.59
N LEU A 184 -8.99 -1.88 -4.04
CA LEU A 184 -9.95 -1.27 -3.12
C LEU A 184 -10.55 -2.29 -2.15
N LEU A 185 -10.83 -3.52 -2.60
CA LEU A 185 -11.27 -4.61 -1.73
C LEU A 185 -10.20 -5.00 -0.70
N CYS A 186 -8.92 -5.08 -1.11
CA CYS A 186 -7.81 -5.30 -0.17
C CYS A 186 -7.72 -4.16 0.86
N ALA A 187 -7.85 -2.91 0.44
CA ALA A 187 -7.86 -1.76 1.34
C ALA A 187 -9.01 -1.83 2.35
N ILE A 188 -10.22 -2.21 1.91
CA ILE A 188 -11.37 -2.44 2.80
C ILE A 188 -11.04 -3.52 3.82
N GLN A 189 -10.55 -4.68 3.39
CA GLN A 189 -10.23 -5.79 4.29
C GLN A 189 -9.22 -5.40 5.38
N LEU A 190 -8.15 -4.70 4.98
CA LEU A 190 -7.12 -4.24 5.92
C LEU A 190 -7.68 -3.19 6.89
N LEU A 191 -8.41 -2.20 6.39
CA LEU A 191 -8.96 -1.14 7.25
C LEU A 191 -10.05 -1.66 8.18
N THR A 192 -10.90 -2.59 7.74
CA THR A 192 -11.87 -3.27 8.62
C THR A 192 -11.14 -4.00 9.75
N THR A 193 -10.10 -4.77 9.41
CA THR A 193 -9.26 -5.46 10.41
C THR A 193 -8.68 -4.46 11.41
N VAL A 194 -8.17 -3.32 10.93
CA VAL A 194 -7.63 -2.28 11.80
C VAL A 194 -8.71 -1.66 12.68
N THR A 195 -9.90 -1.34 12.15
CA THR A 195 -10.98 -0.75 12.94
C THR A 195 -11.49 -1.69 14.03
N ASP A 196 -11.37 -3.00 13.87
CA ASP A 196 -11.69 -3.96 14.93
C ASP A 196 -10.65 -3.91 16.08
N PHE A 197 -9.40 -3.52 15.78
CA PHE A 197 -8.35 -3.36 16.78
C PHE A 197 -8.31 -1.99 17.43
N VAL A 198 -8.61 -0.93 16.68
CA VAL A 198 -8.62 0.47 17.15
C VAL A 198 -9.96 1.15 16.81
N PRO A 199 -11.06 0.71 17.45
CA PRO A 199 -12.41 1.17 17.11
C PRO A 199 -12.67 2.63 17.44
N GLU A 200 -11.78 3.31 18.17
CA GLU A 200 -11.91 4.73 18.50
C GLU A 200 -11.17 5.64 17.51
N ASP A 201 -10.41 5.08 16.57
CA ASP A 201 -9.65 5.89 15.60
C ASP A 201 -10.56 6.42 14.48
N GLU A 202 -11.00 7.67 14.65
CA GLU A 202 -11.86 8.38 13.71
C GLU A 202 -11.20 8.56 12.32
N LYS A 203 -9.87 8.69 12.26
CA LYS A 203 -9.16 8.87 10.98
C LYS A 203 -9.18 7.59 10.16
N VAL A 204 -8.95 6.45 10.80
CA VAL A 204 -9.02 5.13 10.14
C VAL A 204 -10.45 4.85 9.68
N LYS A 205 -11.45 5.09 10.55
CA LYS A 205 -12.88 4.96 10.17
C LYS A 205 -13.22 5.83 8.96
N PHE A 206 -12.76 7.07 8.97
CA PHE A 206 -12.97 7.99 7.86
C PHE A 206 -12.28 7.49 6.58
N MET A 207 -11.04 7.01 6.67
CA MET A 207 -10.34 6.41 5.53
C MET A 207 -11.12 5.23 4.95
N LEU A 208 -11.63 4.33 5.79
CA LEU A 208 -12.46 3.19 5.37
C LEU A 208 -13.72 3.65 4.63
N ALA A 209 -14.41 4.67 5.16
CA ALA A 209 -15.57 5.26 4.52
C ALA A 209 -15.25 5.85 3.13
N LEU A 210 -14.09 6.50 2.98
CA LEU A 210 -13.61 7.00 1.69
C LEU A 210 -13.28 5.89 0.70
N VAL A 211 -12.77 4.74 1.16
CA VAL A 211 -12.54 3.58 0.28
C VAL A 211 -13.86 3.01 -0.21
N TYR A 212 -14.84 2.82 0.68
CA TYR A 212 -16.19 2.39 0.28
C TYR A 212 -16.84 3.35 -0.72
N ARG A 213 -16.73 4.66 -0.49
CA ARG A 213 -17.20 5.68 -1.45
C ARG A 213 -16.50 5.55 -2.80
N ARG A 214 -15.19 5.32 -2.82
CA ARG A 214 -14.45 5.17 -4.08
C ARG A 214 -14.89 3.94 -4.87
N CYS A 215 -15.37 2.89 -4.22
CA CYS A 215 -15.98 1.71 -4.87
C CYS A 215 -17.26 2.03 -5.64
N THR A 216 -17.91 3.17 -5.41
CA THR A 216 -19.12 3.59 -6.15
C THR A 216 -18.79 4.33 -7.44
N SER A 217 -17.52 4.75 -7.63
CA SER A 217 -17.10 5.57 -8.77
C SER A 217 -17.39 4.89 -10.11
N MET A 218 -17.85 5.71 -11.07
CA MET A 218 -18.10 5.27 -12.44
C MET A 218 -16.82 4.78 -13.14
N MET A 219 -15.65 5.28 -12.75
CA MET A 219 -14.38 4.87 -13.36
C MET A 219 -14.03 3.38 -13.12
N LEU A 220 -14.69 2.71 -12.18
CA LEU A 220 -14.53 1.27 -11.95
C LEU A 220 -15.39 0.39 -12.88
N TYR A 221 -16.30 0.97 -13.68
CA TYR A 221 -17.15 0.20 -14.63
C TYR A 221 -16.34 -0.47 -15.74
N THR A 222 -15.18 0.07 -16.10
CA THR A 222 -14.39 -0.39 -17.24
C THR A 222 -13.44 -1.54 -16.91
N GLU A 223 -13.23 -1.87 -15.62
CA GLU A 223 -12.18 -2.82 -15.21
C GLU A 223 -12.73 -4.19 -14.77
N ASN A 224 -13.87 -4.26 -14.06
CA ASN A 224 -14.60 -5.51 -13.76
C ASN A 224 -15.82 -5.21 -12.86
N SER A 225 -17.01 -5.02 -13.44
CA SER A 225 -18.22 -4.67 -12.68
C SER A 225 -18.74 -5.79 -11.76
N GLU A 226 -18.39 -7.05 -12.04
CA GLU A 226 -18.93 -8.23 -11.33
C GLU A 226 -18.35 -8.40 -9.91
N ARG A 227 -17.19 -7.78 -9.61
CA ARG A 227 -16.49 -7.97 -8.33
C ARG A 227 -16.89 -7.00 -7.23
N ILE A 228 -17.63 -5.95 -7.54
CA ILE A 228 -17.98 -4.89 -6.58
C ILE A 228 -19.50 -4.73 -6.52
N ASP A 229 -20.07 -5.07 -5.37
CA ASP A 229 -21.44 -4.72 -5.04
C ASP A 229 -21.53 -3.25 -4.65
N ARG A 230 -21.78 -2.41 -5.67
CA ARG A 230 -21.80 -0.95 -5.51
C ARG A 230 -22.88 -0.47 -4.57
N LYS A 231 -24.06 -1.09 -4.60
CA LYS A 231 -25.18 -0.68 -3.73
C LYS A 231 -24.82 -0.94 -2.27
N LYS A 232 -24.25 -2.11 -1.99
CA LYS A 232 -23.73 -2.43 -0.66
C LYS A 232 -22.63 -1.45 -0.24
N HIS A 233 -21.64 -1.18 -1.09
CA HIS A 233 -20.55 -0.27 -0.74
C HIS A 233 -20.99 1.18 -0.61
N ALA A 234 -21.97 1.64 -1.40
CA ALA A 234 -22.59 2.95 -1.27
C ALA A 234 -23.32 3.07 0.07
N LEU A 235 -24.09 2.05 0.46
CA LEU A 235 -24.77 2.01 1.75
C LEU A 235 -23.77 2.03 2.91
N GLU A 236 -22.71 1.22 2.85
CA GLU A 236 -21.63 1.20 3.85
C GLU A 236 -20.93 2.56 3.97
N ALA A 237 -20.61 3.20 2.83
CA ALA A 237 -20.05 4.54 2.82
C ALA A 237 -21.01 5.55 3.47
N ALA A 238 -22.29 5.53 3.09
CA ALA A 238 -23.29 6.46 3.61
C ALA A 238 -23.47 6.32 5.12
N ASN A 239 -23.59 5.08 5.62
CA ASN A 239 -23.75 4.80 7.04
C ASN A 239 -22.56 5.31 7.85
N ARG A 240 -21.34 4.99 7.42
CA ARG A 240 -20.10 5.39 8.13
C ARG A 240 -19.85 6.90 8.07
N LEU A 241 -20.09 7.53 6.94
CA LEU A 241 -19.96 8.99 6.80
C LEU A 241 -21.02 9.72 7.64
N HIS A 242 -22.23 9.18 7.73
CA HIS A 242 -23.27 9.74 8.60
C HIS A 242 -22.91 9.60 10.08
N GLU A 243 -22.44 8.43 10.51
CA GLU A 243 -21.93 8.21 11.87
C GLU A 243 -20.83 9.23 12.21
N LEU A 244 -19.76 9.30 11.42
CA LEU A 244 -18.66 10.25 11.65
C LEU A 244 -19.12 11.71 11.60
N GLY A 245 -20.03 12.04 10.67
CA GLY A 245 -20.61 13.38 10.54
C GLY A 245 -21.43 13.81 11.77
N THR A 246 -21.87 12.87 12.61
CA THR A 246 -22.67 13.15 13.80
C THR A 246 -21.88 12.98 15.10
N THR A 247 -21.00 11.98 15.18
CA THR A 247 -20.34 11.57 16.43
C THR A 247 -18.86 11.93 16.52
N ALA A 248 -18.16 12.18 15.40
CA ALA A 248 -16.72 12.41 15.43
C ALA A 248 -16.35 13.62 16.30
N LYS A 249 -15.38 13.42 17.20
CA LYS A 249 -14.82 14.43 18.10
C LYS A 249 -14.00 15.44 17.32
N ASP A 250 -13.22 14.98 16.32
CA ASP A 250 -12.47 15.85 15.44
C ASP A 250 -13.40 16.61 14.50
N LYS A 251 -13.44 17.94 14.64
CA LYS A 251 -14.29 18.83 13.84
C LYS A 251 -13.98 18.74 12.35
N SER A 252 -12.71 18.53 11.99
CA SER A 252 -12.25 18.42 10.61
C SER A 252 -12.75 17.14 9.96
N ILE A 253 -12.66 16.00 10.69
CA ILE A 253 -13.21 14.71 10.23
C ILE A 253 -14.73 14.82 10.09
N ARG A 254 -15.41 15.39 11.08
CA ARG A 254 -16.86 15.57 11.05
C ARG A 254 -17.32 16.38 9.84
N ALA A 255 -16.68 17.53 9.58
CA ALA A 255 -16.98 18.38 8.44
C ALA A 255 -16.69 17.67 7.10
N ALA A 256 -15.55 16.98 7.00
CA ALA A 256 -15.18 16.22 5.81
C ALA A 256 -16.16 15.07 5.54
N ALA A 257 -16.62 14.37 6.57
CA ALA A 257 -17.61 13.29 6.46
C ALA A 257 -18.96 13.79 5.95
N ILE A 258 -19.43 14.95 6.45
CA ILE A 258 -20.66 15.60 5.96
C ILE A 258 -20.52 15.98 4.49
N ALA A 259 -19.40 16.58 4.10
CA ALA A 259 -19.15 16.97 2.72
C ALA A 259 -19.15 15.74 1.78
N GLU A 260 -18.45 14.67 2.17
CA GLU A 260 -18.38 13.44 1.38
C GLU A 260 -19.73 12.71 1.29
N LEU A 261 -20.54 12.75 2.36
CA LEU A 261 -21.91 12.24 2.34
C LEU A 261 -22.79 13.03 1.37
N ALA A 262 -22.64 14.36 1.32
CA ALA A 262 -23.36 15.20 0.37
C ALA A 262 -22.96 14.91 -1.08
N PHE A 263 -21.68 14.65 -1.35
CA PHE A 263 -21.22 14.22 -2.68
C PHE A 263 -21.79 12.86 -3.08
N LEU A 264 -21.84 11.91 -2.15
CA LEU A 264 -22.40 10.58 -2.43
C LEU A 264 -23.88 10.66 -2.84
N ARG A 265 -24.67 11.50 -2.16
CA ARG A 265 -26.11 11.71 -2.47
C ARG A 265 -26.39 12.41 -3.79
N LYS A 266 -25.44 13.17 -4.33
CA LYS A 266 -25.57 13.87 -5.63
C LYS A 266 -25.20 12.98 -6.83
N GLY A 267 -24.59 11.82 -6.58
CA GLY A 267 -24.15 10.88 -7.61
C GLY A 267 -25.16 9.78 -7.95
N ASP A 268 -26.31 9.76 -7.26
CA ASP A 268 -27.52 8.99 -7.58
C ASP A 268 -28.51 9.87 -8.36
#